data_AF-A0A951EVG5-F1
#
_entry.id   AF-A0A951EVG5-F1
#
_cell.length_a   1.000
_cell.length_b   1.000
_cell.length_c   1.000
_cell.angle_alpha   90.00
_cell.angle_beta   90.00
_cell.angle_gamma   90.00
#
_symmetry.space_group_name_H-M   'P 1'
#
loop_
_entity.id
_entity.type
_entity.pdbx_description
1 polymer ?
#
loop_
_entity_poly.entity_id
_entity_poly.type
_entity_poly.pdbx_seq_one_letter_code
_entity_poly.pdbx_strand_id
1 'polypeptide(L)' 'MGRCRQTRGRGSADFAFGGRLTEICLLGGIAIRHKGKLLHFDAGSGRFTNSDSANQMFQTSYRQGWPLAS' A
#
# COMPACT_ATOMS: atom_id res chain seq x y z
N MET A 1 -14.47 5.39 26.78
CA MET A 1 -13.79 6.57 26.21
C MET A 1 -12.43 6.81 26.89
N GLY A 2 -11.36 7.15 26.16
CA GLY A 2 -10.37 8.11 26.67
C GLY A 2 -8.95 7.72 27.12
N ARG A 3 -8.32 6.60 26.68
CA ARG A 3 -6.91 6.29 27.10
C ARG A 3 -5.80 6.74 26.14
N CYS A 4 -6.10 7.19 24.92
CA CYS A 4 -5.06 7.50 23.92
C CYS A 4 -4.30 8.82 24.17
N ARG A 5 -4.85 9.75 24.95
CA ARG A 5 -4.23 11.07 25.20
C ARG A 5 -3.27 11.08 26.39
N GLN A 6 -3.44 10.17 27.35
CA GLN A 6 -2.72 10.17 28.62
C GLN A 6 -1.34 9.51 28.51
N THR A 7 -1.20 8.53 27.63
CA THR A 7 0.07 7.86 27.35
C THR A 7 0.65 8.42 26.05
N ARG A 8 1.89 8.91 26.07
CA ARG A 8 2.71 9.04 24.84
C ARG A 8 3.11 7.66 24.29
N GLY A 9 2.31 6.63 24.56
CA GLY A 9 2.54 5.26 24.13
C GLY A 9 1.99 5.05 22.72
N ARG A 10 2.43 3.98 22.06
CA ARG A 10 1.86 3.57 20.77
C ARG A 10 0.35 3.40 20.92
N GLY A 11 -0.41 4.19 20.16
CA GLY A 11 -1.86 4.01 20.06
C GLY A 11 -2.18 2.63 19.47
N SER A 12 -3.39 2.13 19.73
CA SER A 12 -3.85 0.86 19.17
C SER A 12 -4.02 0.87 17.63
N ALA A 13 -3.87 2.04 17.00
CA ALA A 13 -3.94 2.27 15.56
C ALA A 13 -2.61 2.87 15.06
N ASP A 14 -1.54 2.10 15.20
CA ASP A 14 -0.20 2.50 14.72
C ASP A 14 -0.15 2.47 13.17
N PHE A 15 0.34 3.55 12.56
CA PHE A 15 0.43 3.68 11.10
C PHE A 15 1.43 2.70 10.47
N ALA A 16 2.50 2.31 11.16
CA ALA A 16 3.47 1.35 10.63
C ALA A 16 2.88 -0.07 10.60
N PHE A 17 1.98 -0.39 11.54
CA PHE A 17 1.21 -1.62 11.49
C PHE A 17 0.09 -1.55 10.43
N GLY A 18 -0.75 -0.52 10.47
CA GLY A 18 -1.86 -0.35 9.52
C GLY A 18 -1.41 -0.23 8.06
N GLY A 19 -0.28 0.45 7.82
CA GLY A 19 0.32 0.59 6.50
C GLY A 19 0.72 -0.76 5.91
N ARG A 20 1.42 -1.60 6.68
CA ARG A 20 1.83 -2.95 6.23
C ARG A 20 0.63 -3.86 5.94
N LEU A 21 -0.43 -3.79 6.75
CA LEU A 21 -1.65 -4.55 6.47
C LEU A 21 -2.30 -4.11 5.16
N THR A 22 -2.39 -2.80 4.95
CA THR A 22 -2.96 -2.22 3.73
C THR A 22 -2.16 -2.64 2.50
N GLU A 23 -0.82 -2.61 2.60
CA GLU A 23 0.09 -3.06 1.54
C GLU A 23 -0.19 -4.51 1.13
N ILE A 24 -0.29 -5.44 2.10
CA ILE A 24 -0.60 -6.84 1.83
C ILE A 24 -1.96 -6.99 1.13
N CYS A 25 -2.98 -6.24 1.58
CA CYS A 25 -4.29 -6.26 0.94
C CYS A 25 -4.23 -5.80 -0.53
N LEU A 26 -3.47 -4.74 -0.82
CA LEU A 26 -3.29 -4.23 -2.18
C LEU A 26 -2.55 -5.24 -3.07
N LEU A 27 -1.48 -5.84 -2.57
CA LEU A 27 -0.73 -6.89 -3.28
C LEU A 27 -1.62 -8.09 -3.60
N GLY A 28 -2.48 -8.51 -2.66
CA GLY A 28 -3.47 -9.56 -2.88
C GLY A 28 -4.44 -9.23 -4.02
N GLY A 29 -4.94 -7.99 -4.07
CA GLY A 29 -5.79 -7.52 -5.16
C GLY A 29 -5.10 -7.57 -6.54
N ILE A 30 -3.82 -7.21 -6.58
CA ILE A 30 -3.00 -7.25 -7.80
C ILE A 30 -2.78 -8.71 -8.25
N ALA A 31 -2.47 -9.61 -7.32
CA ALA A 31 -2.29 -11.03 -7.60
C ALA A 31 -3.56 -11.68 -8.16
N ILE A 32 -4.73 -11.38 -7.59
CA ILE A 32 -6.02 -11.88 -8.08
C ILE A 32 -6.30 -11.42 -9.52
N ARG A 33 -5.89 -10.21 -9.89
CA ARG A 33 -6.01 -9.68 -11.26
C ARG A 33 -5.00 -10.31 -12.23
N HIS A 34 -3.87 -10.84 -11.74
CA HIS A 34 -2.80 -11.46 -12.51
C HIS A 34 -2.83 -13.00 -12.40
N LYS A 35 -4.00 -13.61 -12.64
CA LYS A 35 -4.18 -15.06 -12.52
C LYS A 35 -3.18 -15.83 -13.38
N GLY A 36 -2.63 -16.92 -12.84
CA GLY A 36 -1.71 -17.81 -13.55
C GLY A 36 -0.28 -17.27 -13.69
N LYS A 37 0.02 -16.09 -13.11
CA LYS A 37 1.38 -15.55 -13.07
C LYS A 37 1.87 -15.46 -11.63
N LEU A 38 3.06 -16.00 -11.37
CA LEU A 38 3.75 -15.78 -10.11
C LEU A 38 4.35 -14.37 -10.15
N LEU A 39 3.90 -13.49 -9.25
CA LEU A 39 4.44 -12.13 -9.13
C LEU A 39 5.49 -12.08 -8.03
N HIS A 40 6.65 -11.52 -8.34
CA HIS A 40 7.74 -11.33 -7.37
C HIS A 40 7.74 -9.88 -6.93
N PHE A 41 7.37 -9.64 -5.67
CA PHE A 41 7.33 -8.31 -5.08
C PHE A 41 8.56 -8.07 -4.20
N ASP A 42 9.25 -6.96 -4.44
CA ASP A 42 10.32 -6.48 -3.58
C ASP A 42 9.79 -5.35 -2.68
N ALA A 43 9.66 -5.66 -1.38
CA ALA A 43 9.19 -4.71 -0.38
C ALA A 43 10.20 -3.56 -0.12
N GLY A 44 11.48 -3.75 -0.45
CA GLY A 44 12.50 -2.71 -0.29
C GLY A 44 12.34 -1.58 -1.29
N SER A 45 12.10 -1.92 -2.56
CA SER A 45 11.84 -0.95 -3.64
C SER A 45 10.35 -0.62 -3.82
N GLY A 46 9.45 -1.40 -3.22
CA GLY A 46 7.99 -1.23 -3.33
C GLY A 46 7.45 -1.55 -4.73
N ARG A 47 8.06 -2.51 -5.44
CA ARG A 47 7.72 -2.82 -6.84
C ARG A 47 7.79 -4.31 -7.12
N PHE A 48 7.08 -4.74 -8.17
CA PHE A 48 7.25 -6.06 -8.76
C PHE A 48 8.49 -6.10 -9.65
N THR A 49 9.34 -7.11 -9.46
CA THR A 49 10.58 -7.28 -10.22
C THR A 49 10.37 -7.96 -11.57
N ASN A 50 9.19 -8.56 -11.79
CA ASN A 50 8.92 -9.42 -12.93
C ASN A 50 7.65 -9.04 -13.72
N SER A 51 7.00 -7.91 -13.41
CA SER A 51 5.77 -7.51 -14.10
C SER A 51 5.55 -5.99 -14.07
N ASP A 52 5.77 -5.35 -15.22
CA ASP A 52 5.44 -3.93 -15.41
C ASP A 52 3.93 -3.67 -15.39
N SER A 53 3.12 -4.63 -15.86
CA SER A 53 1.65 -4.53 -15.81
C SER A 53 1.13 -4.51 -14.38
N ALA A 54 1.77 -5.25 -13.46
CA ALA A 54 1.45 -5.19 -12.04
C ALA A 54 1.88 -3.86 -11.42
N ASN A 55 3.05 -3.33 -11.82
CA ASN A 55 3.55 -2.04 -11.35
C ASN A 55 2.67 -0.86 -11.77
N GLN A 56 2.05 -0.90 -12.96
CA GLN A 56 1.13 0.15 -13.41
C GLN A 56 -0.11 0.30 -12.52
N MET A 57 -0.56 -0.76 -11.85
CA MET A 57 -1.72 -0.67 -10.95
C MET A 57 -1.45 0.12 -9.66
N PHE A 58 -0.18 0.39 -9.31
CA PHE A 58 0.14 1.28 -8.20
C PHE A 58 -0.05 2.76 -8.55
N GLN A 59 -0.10 3.09 -9.84
CA GLN A 59 -0.32 4.46 -10.29
C GLN A 59 -1.81 4.75 -10.36
N THR A 60 -2.21 5.87 -9.75
CA THR A 60 -3.55 6.41 -9.90
C THR A 60 -3.44 7.82 -10.46
N SER A 61 -4.25 8.12 -11.48
CA SER A 61 -4.31 9.46 -12.03
C SER A 61 -4.93 10.39 -11.00
N TYR A 62 -4.24 11.48 -10.67
CA TYR A 62 -4.78 12.46 -9.76
C TYR A 62 -6.05 13.10 -10.37
N ARG A 63 -7.08 13.32 -9.55
CA ARG A 63 -8.33 13.98 -9.95
C ARG A 63 -8.07 15.38 -10.52
N GLN A 64 -8.74 15.73 -11.62
CA GLN A 64 -8.70 17.07 -12.20
C GLN A 64 -9.02 18.16 -11.16
N GLY A 65 -8.24 19.24 -11.16
CA GLY A 65 -8.38 20.37 -10.23
C GLY A 65 -7.64 20.24 -8.89
N TRP A 66 -6.96 19.12 -8.65
CA TRP A 66 -6.22 18.88 -7.41
C TRP A 66 -4.79 18.35 -7.66
N PRO A 67 -4.05 18.80 -8.69
CA PRO A 67 -2.75 18.20 -9.01
C PRO A 67 -1.81 18.16 -7.79
N LEU A 68 -1.05 17.06 -7.65
CA LEU A 68 0.08 17.03 -6.72
C LEU A 68 1.04 18.15 -7.12
N ALA A 69 1.28 19.11 -6.24
CA ALA A 69 2.38 20.04 -6.39
C ALA A 69 3.66 19.20 -6.32
N SER A 70 4.33 19.08 -7.47
CA SER A 70 5.60 18.37 -7.59
C SER A 70 6.70 19.08 -6.83
#